data_AF-A0A7K4DB56-F1
#
_entry.id   AF-A0A7K4DB56-F1
#
_cell.length_a   1.000
_cell.length_b   1.000
_cell.length_c   1.000
_cell.angle_alpha   90.00
_cell.angle_beta   90.00
_cell.angle_gamma   90.00
#
_symmetry.space_group_name_H-M   'P 1'
#
loop_
_entity.id
_entity.type
_entity.pdbx_description
1 polymer ?
#
loop_
_entity_poly.entity_id
_entity_poly.type
_entity_poly.pdbx_seq_one_letter_code
_entity_poly.pdbx_strand_id
1 'polypeptide(L)'
;MDPLYKIFENSIVRNILTKVDIPNFIVENLVYTLRPYQIEAFKRYIFTDREDFEEKPSRPFHLLYNMATGSGKTLIMAGLILYLFEKGYHNFVFFVNSNNIIQKTKDNFLNPRASKYLFKDKIVVDGKEVFIKEL
;
A
#
# COMPACT_ATOMS: atom_id res chain seq x y z
N MET A 1 20.42 12.63 -6.72
CA MET A 1 19.51 12.34 -5.60
C MET A 1 19.73 10.90 -5.20
N ASP A 2 20.08 10.65 -3.94
CA ASP A 2 20.21 9.26 -3.46
C ASP A 2 18.83 8.59 -3.38
N PRO A 3 18.75 7.27 -3.62
CA PRO A 3 17.49 6.55 -3.50
C PRO A 3 17.03 6.49 -2.04
N LEU A 4 15.72 6.59 -1.82
CA LEU A 4 15.09 6.64 -0.49
C LEU A 4 15.54 5.50 0.44
N TYR A 5 15.83 4.32 -0.10
CA TYR A 5 16.28 3.20 0.72
C TYR A 5 17.61 3.48 1.42
N LYS A 6 18.56 4.20 0.79
CA LYS A 6 19.84 4.57 1.42
C LYS A 6 19.64 5.56 2.57
N ILE A 7 18.75 6.53 2.38
CA ILE A 7 18.39 7.50 3.42
C ILE A 7 17.83 6.76 4.64
N PHE A 8 17.03 5.71 4.40
CA PHE A 8 16.40 4.91 5.46
C PHE A 8 17.30 3.82 6.04
N GLU A 9 18.54 3.64 5.55
CA GLU A 9 19.48 2.66 6.10
C GLU A 9 20.20 3.12 7.37
N ASN A 10 20.03 4.39 7.78
CA ASN A 10 20.55 4.93 9.03
C ASN A 10 19.82 4.37 10.26
N SER A 11 20.55 4.03 11.34
CA SER A 11 20.00 3.45 12.59
C SER A 11 18.97 4.35 13.27
N ILE A 12 19.13 5.67 13.21
CA ILE A 12 18.18 6.65 13.75
C ILE A 12 16.87 6.57 12.97
N VAL A 13 16.94 6.61 11.63
CA VAL A 13 15.75 6.54 10.77
C VAL A 13 15.05 5.20 10.93
N ARG A 14 15.79 4.09 11.01
CA ARG A 14 15.22 2.76 11.28
C ARG A 14 14.45 2.75 12.61
N ASN A 15 15.03 3.30 13.67
CA ASN A 15 14.35 3.40 14.97
C ASN A 15 13.07 4.25 14.87
N ILE A 16 13.10 5.37 14.14
CA ILE A 16 11.90 6.19 13.89
C ILE A 16 10.85 5.37 13.13
N LEU A 17 11.23 4.67 12.06
CA LEU A 17 10.30 3.83 11.29
C LEU A 17 9.65 2.74 12.14
N THR A 18 10.34 2.17 13.15
CA THR A 18 9.69 1.18 14.04
C THR A 18 8.50 1.74 14.81
N LYS A 19 8.49 3.05 15.07
CA LYS A 19 7.44 3.77 15.81
C LYS A 19 6.31 4.28 14.91
N VAL A 20 6.44 4.16 13.59
CA VAL A 20 5.36 4.51 12.66
C VAL A 20 4.26 3.47 12.78
N ASP A 21 3.06 3.92 13.14
CA ASP A 21 1.88 3.07 13.23
C ASP A 21 1.22 2.89 11.86
N ILE A 22 0.83 1.65 11.58
CA ILE A 22 -0.03 1.33 10.44
C ILE A 22 -1.47 1.50 10.92
N PRO A 23 -2.28 2.39 10.30
CA PRO A 23 -3.66 2.58 10.70
C PRO A 23 -4.46 1.28 10.72
N ASN A 24 -5.26 1.07 11.77
CA ASN A 24 -6.04 -0.15 11.94
C ASN A 24 -6.95 -0.45 10.74
N PHE A 25 -7.55 0.56 10.11
CA PHE A 25 -8.40 0.37 8.94
C PHE A 25 -7.65 -0.27 7.75
N ILE A 26 -6.32 -0.20 7.67
CA ILE A 26 -5.58 -0.95 6.65
C ILE A 26 -5.60 -2.44 7.01
N VAL A 27 -5.20 -2.79 8.24
CA VAL A 27 -5.06 -4.18 8.67
C VAL A 27 -6.42 -4.87 8.83
N GLU A 28 -7.42 -4.14 9.30
CA GLU A 28 -8.76 -4.64 9.54
C GLU A 28 -9.52 -4.93 8.26
N ASN A 29 -9.21 -4.27 7.15
CA ASN A 29 -9.88 -4.47 5.86
C ASN A 29 -9.19 -5.47 4.93
N LEU A 30 -7.96 -5.88 5.22
CA LEU A 30 -7.23 -6.88 4.41
C LEU A 30 -7.48 -8.30 4.94
N VAL A 31 -7.57 -9.28 4.03
CA VAL A 31 -7.76 -10.71 4.39
C VAL A 31 -6.49 -11.32 4.97
N TYR A 32 -5.34 -10.96 4.40
CA TYR A 32 -4.08 -11.61 4.71
C TYR A 32 -3.31 -10.85 5.80
N THR A 33 -2.66 -11.61 6.67
CA THR A 33 -1.70 -11.06 7.63
C THR A 33 -0.49 -10.48 6.91
N LEU A 34 -0.01 -9.35 7.42
CA LEU A 34 1.12 -8.64 6.82
C LEU A 34 2.45 -9.30 7.17
N ARG A 35 3.29 -9.51 6.17
CA ARG A 35 4.67 -9.96 6.32
C ARG A 35 5.56 -8.79 6.79
N PRO A 36 6.71 -9.05 7.44
CA PRO A 36 7.59 -8.00 7.95
C PRO A 36 7.96 -6.93 6.91
N TYR A 37 8.31 -7.33 5.68
CA TYR A 37 8.66 -6.37 4.63
C TYR A 37 7.46 -5.58 4.09
N GLN A 38 6.23 -6.10 4.19
CA GLN A 38 5.01 -5.37 3.82
C GLN A 38 4.71 -4.31 4.88
N ILE A 39 4.86 -4.67 6.16
CA ILE A 39 4.81 -3.73 7.30
C ILE A 39 5.82 -2.61 7.08
N GLU A 40 7.06 -2.96 6.74
CA GLU A 40 8.10 -1.98 6.45
C GLU A 40 7.74 -1.08 5.26
N ALA A 41 7.20 -1.64 4.17
CA ALA A 41 6.76 -0.86 3.02
C ALA A 41 5.66 0.16 3.39
N PHE A 42 4.66 -0.25 4.19
CA PHE A 42 3.63 0.66 4.68
C PHE A 42 4.22 1.76 5.57
N LYS A 43 5.07 1.41 6.54
CA LYS A 43 5.69 2.37 7.45
C LYS A 43 6.55 3.39 6.70
N ARG A 44 7.35 2.95 5.73
CA ARG A 44 8.15 3.82 4.87
C ARG A 44 7.27 4.77 4.06
N TYR A 45 6.17 4.28 3.49
CA TYR A 45 5.22 5.13 2.76
C TYR A 45 4.57 6.18 3.67
N ILE A 46 4.01 5.75 4.81
CA ILE A 46 3.31 6.59 5.77
C ILE A 46 4.23 7.67 6.33
N PHE A 47 5.46 7.30 6.70
CA PHE A 47 6.50 8.24 7.13
C PHE A 47 6.79 9.28 6.04
N THR A 48 7.05 8.83 4.81
CA THR A 48 7.34 9.73 3.68
C THR A 48 6.18 10.66 3.39
N ASP A 49 4.94 10.19 3.53
CA ASP A 49 3.74 10.99 3.29
C ASP A 49 3.53 12.06 4.38
N ARG A 50 3.73 11.70 5.65
CA ARG A 50 3.43 12.56 6.83
C ARG A 50 4.56 13.52 7.20
N GLU A 51 5.78 13.03 7.26
CA GLU A 51 6.92 13.81 7.78
C GLU A 51 7.55 14.65 6.69
N ASP A 52 8.07 15.81 7.06
CA ASP A 52 8.88 16.65 6.17
C ASP A 52 10.36 16.50 6.52
N PHE A 53 11.19 16.29 5.51
CA PHE A 53 12.63 16.13 5.65
C PHE A 53 13.33 16.59 4.36
N GLU A 54 14.59 16.98 4.47
CA GLU A 54 15.32 17.67 3.40
C GLU A 54 15.34 16.88 2.08
N GLU A 55 15.49 15.56 2.17
CA GLU A 55 15.55 14.68 1.00
C GLU A 55 14.17 14.28 0.46
N LYS A 56 13.07 14.77 1.05
CA LYS A 56 11.71 14.42 0.63
C LYS A 56 11.43 15.02 -0.76
N PRO A 57 11.03 14.20 -1.75
CA PRO A 57 10.64 14.72 -3.05
C PRO A 57 9.37 15.57 -2.94
N SER A 58 9.32 16.66 -3.72
CA SER A 58 8.12 17.49 -3.87
C SER A 58 6.96 16.66 -4.42
N ARG A 59 5.73 16.97 -3.99
CA ARG A 59 4.53 16.33 -4.55
C ARG A 59 4.27 16.82 -5.99
N PRO A 60 3.79 15.96 -6.91
CA PRO A 60 3.60 14.52 -6.72
C PRO A 60 4.95 13.78 -6.72
N PHE A 61 5.12 12.83 -5.79
CA PHE A 61 6.32 12.00 -5.73
C PHE A 61 6.03 10.56 -6.15
N HIS A 62 7.03 9.92 -6.73
CA HIS A 62 6.96 8.52 -7.19
C HIS A 62 7.82 7.64 -6.28
N LEU A 63 7.22 6.60 -5.71
CA LEU A 63 7.92 5.60 -4.90
C LEU A 63 8.08 4.31 -5.69
N LEU A 64 9.32 3.82 -5.75
CA LEU A 64 9.68 2.57 -6.41
C LEU A 64 9.96 1.48 -5.36
N TYR A 65 9.33 0.32 -5.55
CA TYR A 65 9.52 -0.85 -4.70
C TYR A 65 10.20 -1.97 -5.48
N ASN A 66 11.42 -2.32 -5.10
CA ASN A 66 12.15 -3.45 -5.67
C ASN A 66 11.75 -4.73 -4.93
N MET A 67 10.90 -5.56 -5.55
CA MET A 67 10.31 -6.75 -4.90
C MET A 67 10.28 -7.96 -5.83
N ALA A 68 10.55 -9.14 -5.27
CA ALA A 68 10.49 -10.40 -6.00
C ALA A 68 9.08 -10.73 -6.54
N THR A 69 9.03 -11.53 -7.61
CA THR A 69 7.77 -12.10 -8.12
C THR A 69 7.14 -13.04 -7.09
N GLY A 70 5.81 -13.04 -6.99
CA GLY A 70 5.10 -13.89 -6.03
C GLY A 70 5.24 -13.49 -4.55
N SER A 71 5.96 -12.40 -4.24
CA SER A 71 6.15 -11.94 -2.86
C SER A 71 4.86 -11.53 -2.17
N GLY A 72 3.85 -11.04 -2.89
CA GLY A 72 2.62 -10.48 -2.30
C GLY A 72 2.55 -8.95 -2.38
N LYS A 73 3.27 -8.34 -3.32
CA LYS A 73 3.25 -6.90 -3.61
C LYS A 73 1.85 -6.31 -3.86
N THR A 74 0.92 -7.09 -4.39
CA THR A 74 -0.47 -6.67 -4.61
C THR A 74 -1.19 -6.33 -3.31
N LEU A 75 -0.84 -6.97 -2.19
CA LEU A 75 -1.42 -6.66 -0.88
C LEU A 75 -0.98 -5.28 -0.37
N ILE A 76 0.27 -4.90 -0.64
CA ILE A 76 0.79 -3.56 -0.31
C ILE A 76 -0.01 -2.52 -1.08
N MET A 77 -0.27 -2.76 -2.38
CA MET A 77 -1.08 -1.86 -3.20
C MET A 77 -2.50 -1.69 -2.63
N ALA A 78 -3.18 -2.77 -2.25
CA ALA A 78 -4.50 -2.70 -1.62
C ALA A 78 -4.49 -1.87 -0.34
N GLY A 79 -3.51 -2.09 0.56
CA GLY A 79 -3.40 -1.31 1.79
C GLY A 79 -3.08 0.18 1.55
N LEU A 80 -2.25 0.50 0.55
CA LEU A 80 -1.95 1.89 0.19
C LEU A 80 -3.13 2.58 -0.48
N ILE A 81 -3.95 1.86 -1.24
CA ILE A 81 -5.22 2.38 -1.77
C ILE A 81 -6.16 2.75 -0.61
N LEU A 82 -6.31 1.88 0.39
CA LEU A 82 -7.13 2.21 1.58
C LEU A 82 -6.58 3.46 2.30
N TYR A 83 -5.26 3.54 2.50
CA TYR A 83 -4.62 4.69 3.12
C TYR A 83 -4.90 5.99 2.35
N LEU A 84 -4.75 5.96 1.02
CA LEU A 84 -4.98 7.11 0.17
C LEU A 84 -6.47 7.47 0.04
N PHE A 85 -7.35 6.47 0.08
CA PHE A 85 -8.79 6.66 0.08
C PHE A 85 -9.25 7.48 1.30
N GLU A 86 -8.75 7.14 2.49
CA GLU A 86 -9.02 7.91 3.71
C GLU A 86 -8.58 9.38 3.58
N LYS A 87 -7.50 9.63 2.82
CA LYS A 87 -6.99 10.99 2.53
C LYS A 87 -7.69 11.70 1.37
N GLY A 88 -8.78 11.14 0.82
CA GLY A 88 -9.61 11.75 -0.22
C GLY A 88 -9.23 11.39 -1.66
N TYR A 89 -8.30 10.45 -1.87
CA TYR A 89 -7.97 9.95 -3.21
C TYR A 89 -8.85 8.75 -3.57
N HIS A 90 -9.83 8.95 -4.46
CA HIS A 90 -10.83 7.92 -4.77
C HIS A 90 -10.64 7.24 -6.14
N ASN A 91 -9.77 7.78 -7.00
CA ASN A 91 -9.56 7.25 -8.36
C ASN A 91 -8.12 6.75 -8.49
N PHE A 92 -7.97 5.48 -8.89
CA PHE A 92 -6.67 4.82 -9.03
C PHE A 92 -6.54 4.22 -10.42
N VAL A 93 -5.42 4.51 -11.09
CA VAL A 93 -5.10 3.96 -12.42
C VAL A 93 -3.95 2.98 -12.28
N PHE A 94 -4.11 1.80 -12.88
CA PHE A 94 -3.15 0.72 -12.81
C PHE A 94 -2.70 0.28 -14.21
N PHE A 95 -1.39 0.25 -14.43
CA PHE A 95 -0.78 -0.14 -15.70
C PHE A 95 0.06 -1.41 -15.52
N VAL A 96 -0.08 -2.34 -16.46
CA VAL A 96 0.73 -3.57 -16.53
C VAL A 96 1.04 -3.95 -17.97
N ASN A 97 2.04 -4.80 -18.15
CA ASN A 97 2.54 -5.19 -19.46
C ASN A 97 1.79 -6.37 -20.11
N SER A 98 0.76 -6.94 -19.48
CA SER A 98 0.02 -8.07 -20.06
C SER A 98 -1.41 -8.21 -19.53
N ASN A 99 -2.30 -8.67 -20.41
CA ASN A 99 -3.70 -8.95 -20.10
C ASN A 99 -3.86 -9.99 -18.98
N ASN A 100 -2.96 -10.97 -18.91
CA ASN A 100 -2.97 -11.98 -17.85
C ASN A 100 -2.77 -11.37 -16.46
N ILE A 101 -1.92 -10.35 -16.33
CA ILE A 101 -1.71 -9.66 -15.05
C ILE A 101 -2.91 -8.75 -14.74
N ILE A 102 -3.50 -8.10 -15.76
CA ILE A 102 -4.73 -7.31 -15.59
C ILE A 102 -5.83 -8.19 -14.99
N GLN A 103 -6.15 -9.32 -15.63
CA GLN A 103 -7.25 -10.18 -15.20
C GLN A 103 -7.04 -10.75 -13.79
N LYS A 104 -5.82 -11.19 -13.47
CA LYS A 104 -5.49 -11.66 -12.10
C LYS A 104 -5.63 -10.55 -11.07
N THR A 105 -5.26 -9.33 -11.41
CA THR A 105 -5.37 -8.19 -10.48
C THR A 105 -6.83 -7.82 -10.28
N LYS A 106 -7.63 -7.77 -11.35
CA LYS A 106 -9.09 -7.57 -11.27
C LYS A 106 -9.73 -8.62 -10.36
N ASP A 107 -9.42 -9.89 -10.56
CA ASP A 107 -9.95 -10.99 -9.74
C ASP A 107 -9.58 -10.83 -8.26
N ASN A 108 -8.31 -10.51 -7.95
CA ASN A 108 -7.86 -10.27 -6.58
C ASN A 108 -8.56 -9.07 -5.90
N PHE A 109 -8.91 -8.02 -6.65
CA PHE A 109 -9.51 -6.80 -6.09
C PHE A 109 -11.04 -6.80 -6.05
N LEU A 110 -11.69 -7.51 -6.98
CA LEU A 110 -13.12 -7.35 -7.26
C LEU A 110 -13.94 -8.63 -7.06
N ASN A 111 -13.32 -9.80 -6.95
CA ASN A 111 -14.03 -11.07 -6.82
C ASN A 111 -13.87 -11.67 -5.40
N PRO A 112 -14.87 -11.51 -4.50
CA PRO A 112 -14.83 -12.08 -3.16
C PRO A 112 -14.71 -13.61 -3.11
N ARG A 113 -14.99 -14.30 -4.22
CA ARG A 113 -14.87 -15.77 -4.32
C ARG A 113 -13.48 -16.21 -4.79
N ALA A 114 -12.62 -15.28 -5.19
CA ALA A 114 -11.28 -15.61 -5.62
C ALA A 114 -10.41 -16.03 -4.42
N SER A 115 -9.65 -17.11 -4.58
CA SER A 115 -8.70 -17.58 -3.56
C SER A 115 -7.64 -16.55 -3.15
N LYS A 116 -7.44 -15.51 -3.98
CA LYS A 116 -6.50 -14.42 -3.81
C LYS A 116 -7.17 -13.06 -3.58
N TYR A 117 -8.46 -13.06 -3.21
CA TYR A 117 -9.18 -11.84 -2.87
C TYR A 117 -8.51 -11.09 -1.70
N LEU A 118 -8.35 -9.77 -1.84
CA LEU A 118 -7.48 -8.99 -0.95
C LEU A 118 -8.20 -8.44 0.28
N PHE A 119 -9.52 -8.27 0.22
CA PHE A 119 -10.30 -7.53 1.22
C PHE A 119 -11.23 -8.44 2.01
N LYS A 120 -11.54 -8.06 3.25
CA LYS A 120 -12.60 -8.73 4.01
C LYS A 120 -13.96 -8.46 3.37
N ASP A 121 -14.98 -9.22 3.79
CA ASP A 121 -16.35 -9.14 3.28
C ASP A 121 -16.92 -7.71 3.27
N LYS A 122 -16.49 -6.88 4.24
CA LYS A 122 -16.81 -5.46 4.30
C LYS A 122 -15.54 -4.64 4.42
N ILE A 123 -15.44 -3.60 3.61
CA ILE A 123 -14.38 -2.59 3.72
C ILE A 123 -14.95 -1.40 4.46
N VAL A 124 -14.36 -1.04 5.60
CA VAL A 124 -14.80 0.08 6.44
C VAL A 124 -13.67 1.08 6.61
N VAL A 125 -13.86 2.32 6.15
CA VAL A 125 -12.91 3.42 6.32
C VAL A 125 -13.64 4.59 6.95
N ASP A 126 -13.10 5.17 8.02
CA ASP A 126 -13.74 6.26 8.79
C ASP A 126 -15.19 5.94 9.21
N GLY A 127 -15.42 4.69 9.66
CA GLY A 127 -16.73 4.20 10.07
C GLY A 127 -17.75 4.01 8.95
N LYS A 128 -17.38 4.23 7.69
CA LYS A 128 -18.26 4.07 6.52
C LYS A 128 -17.88 2.86 5.69
N GLU A 129 -18.89 2.13 5.23
CA GLU A 129 -18.70 1.04 4.28
C GLU A 129 -18.30 1.59 2.90
N VAL A 130 -17.24 1.02 2.32
CA VAL A 130 -16.64 1.44 1.06
C VAL A 130 -16.71 0.29 0.05
N PHE A 131 -16.97 0.62 -1.21
CA PHE A 131 -17.03 -0.34 -2.30
C PHE A 131 -15.96 -0.04 -3.34
N ILE A 132 -15.26 -1.07 -3.80
CA ILE A 132 -14.32 -0.97 -4.92
C ILE A 132 -15.09 -1.25 -6.21
N LYS A 133 -14.98 -0.34 -7.18
CA LYS A 133 -15.63 -0.45 -8.48
C LYS A 133 -14.58 -0.26 -9.59
N GLU A 134 -14.71 -1.07 -10.63
CA GLU A 134 -14.06 -0.80 -11.91
C GLU A 134 -14.95 0.18 -12.70
N LEU A 135 -14.32 1.17 -13.35
CA LEU A 135 -14.95 2.17 -14.21
C LEU A 135 -14.89 1.74 -15.68
#